data_AF-A0AAI8CMD3-F1
#
_entry.id   AF-A0AAI8CMD3-F1
#
_cell.length_a   1.000
_cell.length_b   1.000
_cell.length_c   1.000
_cell.angle_alpha   90.00
_cell.angle_beta   90.00
_cell.angle_gamma   90.00
#
_symmetry.space_group_name_H-M   'P 1'
#
loop_
_entity.id
_entity.type
_entity.pdbx_description
1 polymer ?
#
loop_
_entity_poly.entity_id
_entity_poly.type
_entity_poly.pdbx_seq_one_letter_code
_entity_poly.pdbx_strand_id
1 'polypeptide(L)'
;MKVYFDKEFQLHELMQYAAPCIIQVGNRLSVDLHSTNILNFMMLTPINETEERIFDFELKSLEYDPTESAELLEFRDLVELDEKSFEKFKIVNIVARHVKRQKSSGEPRFLNVENSLVGVEVVLSVDKGFLISHPELFSHKGFVFLLDCIIASMLGQLMKGEPVRILSNEPLLYRLDLQNITAEKAEALEKRFSEFNSKIVDMIDGMFVLMKGVAQKFEESILQKHRESVIPILCEGVELSSLVDELQMLENALKGMKL
;
A
#
# COMPACT_ATOMS: atom_id res chain seq x y z
N MET A 1 -15.76 13.93 -25.20
CA MET A 1 -15.07 12.91 -24.38
C MET A 1 -15.13 13.37 -22.93
N LYS A 2 -15.21 12.48 -21.94
CA LYS A 2 -15.26 12.90 -20.53
C LYS A 2 -14.28 12.10 -19.66
N VAL A 3 -13.80 12.71 -18.59
CA VAL A 3 -13.06 12.05 -17.51
C VAL A 3 -13.75 12.31 -16.19
N TYR A 4 -13.96 11.25 -15.43
CA TYR A 4 -14.54 11.29 -14.10
C TYR A 4 -13.52 10.83 -13.07
N PHE A 5 -13.43 11.55 -11.96
CA PHE A 5 -12.52 11.22 -10.86
C PHE A 5 -13.05 11.79 -9.55
N ASP A 6 -12.49 11.32 -8.43
CA ASP A 6 -12.91 11.76 -7.11
C ASP A 6 -12.67 13.28 -6.93
N LYS A 7 -13.67 13.96 -6.38
CA LYS A 7 -13.69 15.41 -6.15
C LYS A 7 -12.61 15.92 -5.19
N GLU A 8 -12.00 15.03 -4.40
CA GLU A 8 -10.86 15.35 -3.57
C GLU A 8 -9.58 15.60 -4.37
N PHE A 9 -9.55 15.31 -5.68
CA PHE A 9 -8.39 15.52 -6.55
C PHE A 9 -8.61 16.62 -7.58
N GLN A 10 -7.50 17.19 -8.04
CA GLN A 10 -7.38 17.90 -9.30
C GLN A 10 -6.81 16.95 -10.37
N LEU A 11 -7.05 17.25 -11.65
CA LEU A 11 -6.63 16.38 -12.76
C LEU A 11 -5.14 16.02 -12.71
N HIS A 12 -4.27 16.99 -12.45
CA HIS A 12 -2.81 16.76 -12.36
C HIS A 12 -2.39 15.92 -11.16
N GLU A 13 -3.21 15.87 -10.10
CA GLU A 13 -2.93 15.08 -8.90
C GLU A 13 -3.17 13.59 -9.13
N LEU A 14 -4.00 13.23 -10.11
CA LEU A 14 -4.34 11.83 -10.38
C LEU A 14 -3.10 10.98 -10.69
N MET A 15 -2.18 11.52 -11.50
CA MET A 15 -0.90 10.85 -11.78
C MET A 15 0.02 10.85 -10.55
N GLN A 16 0.04 11.94 -9.78
CA GLN A 16 0.94 12.09 -8.62
C GLN A 16 0.64 11.08 -7.49
N TYR A 17 -0.63 10.69 -7.36
CA TYR A 17 -1.10 9.78 -6.33
C TYR A 17 -1.55 8.42 -6.88
N ALA A 18 -1.36 8.19 -8.19
CA ALA A 18 -1.92 7.04 -8.92
C ALA A 18 -3.39 6.81 -8.54
N ALA A 19 -4.17 7.90 -8.51
CA ALA A 19 -5.60 7.86 -8.28
C ALA A 19 -6.29 7.35 -9.55
N PRO A 20 -7.37 6.56 -9.44
CA PRO A 20 -8.03 6.02 -10.61
C PRO A 20 -8.95 7.09 -11.24
N CYS A 21 -9.26 6.91 -12.52
CA CYS A 21 -10.27 7.71 -13.22
C CYS A 21 -11.16 6.82 -14.09
N ILE A 22 -12.31 7.35 -14.49
CA ILE A 22 -13.20 6.73 -15.48
C ILE A 22 -13.14 7.61 -16.72
N ILE A 23 -12.90 6.99 -17.87
CA ILE A 23 -12.83 7.66 -19.17
C ILE A 23 -14.05 7.28 -19.99
N GLN A 24 -14.71 8.27 -20.57
CA GLN A 24 -15.81 8.10 -21.49
C GLN A 24 -15.45 8.55 -22.90
N VAL A 25 -15.49 7.60 -23.83
CA VAL A 25 -15.36 7.85 -25.27
C VAL A 25 -16.64 7.38 -25.96
N GLY A 26 -17.41 8.33 -26.50
CA GLY A 26 -18.76 8.06 -26.99
C GLY A 26 -19.66 7.51 -25.88
N ASN A 27 -20.22 6.32 -26.09
CA ASN A 27 -21.09 5.65 -25.12
C ASN A 27 -20.36 4.61 -24.25
N ARG A 28 -19.03 4.50 -24.37
CA ARG A 28 -18.24 3.52 -23.61
C ARG A 28 -17.59 4.20 -22.42
N LEU A 29 -17.78 3.60 -21.25
CA LEU A 29 -17.11 3.97 -20.00
C LEU A 29 -16.06 2.91 -19.68
N SER A 30 -14.88 3.35 -19.28
CA SER A 30 -13.79 2.45 -18.89
C SER A 30 -13.03 3.03 -17.71
N VAL A 31 -12.56 2.16 -16.83
CA VAL A 31 -11.73 2.51 -15.67
C VAL A 31 -10.26 2.47 -16.09
N ASP A 32 -9.54 3.55 -15.81
CA ASP A 32 -8.09 3.57 -15.72
C ASP A 32 -7.73 3.57 -14.23
N LEU A 33 -7.26 2.44 -13.72
CA LEU A 33 -6.99 2.28 -12.29
C LEU A 33 -5.82 3.12 -11.79
N HIS A 34 -4.92 3.55 -12.68
CA HIS A 34 -3.64 4.15 -12.28
C HIS A 34 -3.37 5.49 -12.95
N SER A 35 -4.39 6.05 -13.63
CA SER A 35 -4.29 7.31 -14.35
C SER A 35 -3.15 7.37 -15.37
N THR A 36 -2.84 6.23 -15.99
CA THR A 36 -1.82 6.10 -17.03
C THR A 36 -2.16 6.92 -18.28
N ASN A 37 -3.45 7.21 -18.48
CA ASN A 37 -3.96 7.93 -19.64
C ASN A 37 -4.23 9.43 -19.36
N ILE A 38 -3.99 9.92 -18.15
CA ILE A 38 -4.32 11.31 -17.78
C ILE A 38 -3.54 12.35 -18.58
N LEU A 39 -2.34 12.01 -19.07
CA LEU A 39 -1.56 12.88 -19.95
C LEU A 39 -2.33 13.30 -21.22
N ASN A 40 -3.20 12.43 -21.75
CA ASN A 40 -4.05 12.75 -22.89
C ASN A 40 -4.98 13.93 -22.62
N PHE A 41 -5.42 14.08 -21.37
CA PHE A 41 -6.38 15.11 -20.98
C PHE A 41 -5.72 16.38 -20.48
N MET A 42 -4.51 16.28 -19.92
CA MET A 42 -3.74 17.44 -19.46
C MET A 42 -3.32 18.38 -20.61
N MET A 43 -3.26 17.88 -21.84
CA MET A 43 -2.94 18.66 -23.03
C MET A 43 -4.16 19.35 -23.65
N LEU A 44 -5.36 19.06 -23.14
CA LEU A 44 -6.63 19.56 -23.65
C LEU A 44 -7.22 20.61 -22.70
N THR A 45 -8.01 21.52 -23.25
CA THR A 45 -8.77 22.48 -22.45
C THR A 45 -10.17 21.91 -22.20
N PRO A 46 -10.63 21.75 -20.95
CA PRO A 46 -11.98 21.29 -20.69
C PRO A 46 -13.00 22.35 -21.15
N ILE A 47 -14.01 21.90 -21.89
CA ILE A 47 -15.12 22.76 -22.35
C ILE A 47 -16.21 22.91 -21.28
N ASN A 48 -16.27 21.96 -20.34
CA ASN A 48 -17.21 21.98 -19.22
C ASN A 48 -16.64 21.22 -18.02
N GLU A 49 -16.99 21.68 -16.81
CA GLU A 49 -16.63 21.06 -15.54
C GLU A 49 -17.89 20.98 -14.67
N THR A 50 -18.26 19.75 -14.28
CA THR A 50 -19.49 19.48 -13.52
C THR A 50 -19.28 18.38 -12.49
N GLU A 51 -20.29 18.12 -11.66
CA GLU A 51 -20.36 16.95 -10.80
C GLU A 51 -21.45 16.01 -11.33
N GLU A 52 -21.10 14.74 -11.55
CA GLU A 52 -22.00 13.72 -12.11
C GLU A 52 -21.97 12.46 -11.23
N ARG A 53 -23.07 11.70 -11.22
CA ARG A 53 -23.17 10.44 -10.48
C ARG A 53 -22.93 9.24 -11.37
N ILE A 54 -22.00 8.37 -10.97
CA ILE A 54 -21.75 7.06 -11.58
C ILE A 54 -21.88 6.01 -10.46
N PHE A 55 -22.78 5.02 -10.63
CA PHE A 55 -23.10 4.03 -9.58
C PHE A 55 -23.36 4.66 -8.21
N ASP A 56 -24.18 5.72 -8.17
CA ASP A 56 -24.51 6.50 -6.96
C ASP A 56 -23.32 7.18 -6.26
N PHE A 57 -22.13 7.17 -6.87
CA PHE A 57 -20.95 7.89 -6.41
C PHE A 57 -20.81 9.21 -7.18
N GLU A 58 -20.69 10.31 -6.44
CA GLU A 58 -20.53 11.65 -7.01
C GLU A 58 -19.07 11.90 -7.39
N LEU A 59 -18.83 12.18 -8.66
CA LEU A 59 -17.51 12.38 -9.25
C LEU A 59 -17.43 13.75 -9.91
N LYS A 60 -16.24 14.33 -9.87
CA LYS A 60 -15.90 15.47 -10.72
C LYS A 60 -15.81 14.98 -12.17
N SER A 61 -16.45 15.70 -13.08
CA SER A 61 -16.54 15.40 -14.52
C SER A 61 -15.93 16.55 -15.31
N LEU A 62 -14.91 16.24 -16.12
CA LEU A 62 -14.34 17.17 -17.09
C LEU A 62 -14.70 16.71 -18.49
N GLU A 63 -15.34 17.60 -19.25
CA GLU A 63 -15.73 17.35 -20.64
C GLU A 63 -14.78 18.03 -21.61
N TYR A 64 -14.47 17.33 -22.70
CA TYR A 64 -13.52 17.74 -23.73
C TYR A 64 -14.13 17.59 -25.12
N ASP A 65 -13.76 18.51 -26.02
CA ASP A 65 -14.15 18.45 -27.43
C ASP A 65 -13.47 17.24 -28.10
N PRO A 66 -14.24 16.29 -28.65
CA PRO A 66 -13.68 15.12 -29.34
C PRO A 66 -12.94 15.47 -30.64
N THR A 67 -13.07 16.68 -31.17
CA THR A 67 -12.41 17.12 -32.41
C THR A 67 -11.00 17.68 -32.16
N GLU A 68 -10.70 18.14 -30.95
CA GLU A 68 -9.34 18.54 -30.52
C GLU A 68 -8.42 17.33 -30.26
N SER A 69 -8.94 16.11 -30.42
CA SER A 69 -8.33 14.84 -30.03
C SER A 69 -7.33 14.26 -31.05
N ALA A 70 -6.96 14.98 -32.10
CA ALA A 70 -6.20 14.45 -33.23
C ALA A 70 -4.78 13.95 -32.87
N GLU A 71 -4.25 14.32 -31.70
CA GLU A 71 -2.92 13.94 -31.19
C GLU A 71 -2.94 13.16 -29.86
N LEU A 72 -4.09 12.61 -29.43
CA LEU A 72 -4.12 11.82 -28.19
C LEU A 72 -3.23 10.58 -28.32
N LEU A 73 -2.46 10.28 -27.27
CA LEU A 73 -1.77 8.99 -27.16
C LEU A 73 -2.82 7.88 -27.12
N GLU A 74 -2.49 6.71 -27.67
CA GLU A 74 -3.37 5.55 -27.59
C GLU A 74 -3.71 5.23 -26.13
N PHE A 75 -5.00 5.05 -25.84
CA PHE A 75 -5.46 4.63 -24.53
C PHE A 75 -4.95 3.22 -24.21
N ARG A 76 -4.38 3.03 -23.03
CA ARG A 76 -3.81 1.75 -22.56
C ARG A 76 -4.43 1.33 -21.24
N ASP A 77 -4.40 0.02 -20.98
CA ASP A 77 -4.75 -0.58 -19.69
C ASP A 77 -6.15 -0.19 -19.16
N LEU A 78 -7.07 0.09 -20.07
CA LEU A 78 -8.47 0.38 -19.76
C LEU A 78 -9.26 -0.90 -19.51
N VAL A 79 -10.05 -0.89 -18.43
CA VAL A 79 -10.99 -1.96 -18.09
C VAL A 79 -12.40 -1.45 -18.34
N GLU A 80 -13.26 -2.23 -19.00
CA GLU A 80 -14.66 -1.84 -19.17
C GLU A 80 -15.33 -1.60 -17.81
N LEU A 81 -16.14 -0.54 -17.72
CA LEU A 81 -16.81 -0.19 -16.48
C LEU A 81 -17.99 -1.13 -16.20
N ASP A 82 -17.85 -1.95 -15.17
CA ASP A 82 -18.91 -2.73 -14.53
C ASP A 82 -18.86 -2.56 -12.99
N GLU A 83 -19.76 -3.23 -12.25
CA GLU A 83 -19.78 -3.17 -10.79
C GLU A 83 -18.45 -3.62 -10.16
N LYS A 84 -17.79 -4.63 -10.74
CA LYS A 84 -16.54 -5.19 -10.22
C LYS A 84 -15.36 -4.25 -10.45
N SER A 85 -15.24 -3.67 -11.65
CA SER A 85 -14.20 -2.68 -11.94
C SER A 85 -14.46 -1.39 -11.16
N PHE A 86 -15.72 -1.04 -10.91
CA PHE A 86 -16.09 0.10 -10.09
C PHE A 86 -15.74 -0.11 -8.61
N GLU A 87 -15.89 -1.33 -8.10
CA GLU A 87 -15.41 -1.69 -6.76
C GLU A 87 -13.89 -1.47 -6.64
N LYS A 88 -13.13 -1.90 -7.64
CA LYS A 88 -11.68 -1.67 -7.71
C LYS A 88 -11.34 -0.19 -7.79
N PHE A 89 -12.07 0.58 -8.60
CA PHE A 89 -11.96 2.03 -8.66
C PHE A 89 -12.10 2.65 -7.26
N LYS A 90 -13.13 2.28 -6.49
CA LYS A 90 -13.31 2.77 -5.12
C LYS A 90 -12.12 2.44 -4.21
N ILE A 91 -11.63 1.19 -4.25
CA ILE A 91 -10.51 0.74 -3.41
C ILE A 91 -9.24 1.53 -3.72
N VAL A 92 -8.84 1.61 -5.00
CA VAL A 92 -7.63 2.35 -5.41
C VAL A 92 -7.76 3.84 -5.07
N ASN A 93 -8.97 4.38 -5.17
CA ASN A 93 -9.26 5.76 -4.79
C ASN A 93 -9.14 6.01 -3.27
N ILE A 94 -9.60 5.09 -2.42
CA ILE A 94 -9.38 5.17 -0.97
C ILE A 94 -7.89 5.25 -0.63
N VAL A 95 -7.09 4.40 -1.26
CA VAL A 95 -5.63 4.41 -1.08
C VAL A 95 -5.04 5.71 -1.58
N ALA A 96 -5.40 6.18 -2.79
CA ALA A 96 -4.90 7.43 -3.34
C ALA A 96 -5.20 8.63 -2.43
N ARG A 97 -6.40 8.68 -1.84
CA ARG A 97 -6.78 9.72 -0.87
C ARG A 97 -5.91 9.65 0.38
N HIS A 98 -5.63 8.44 0.86
CA HIS A 98 -4.67 8.23 1.94
C HIS A 98 -3.28 8.76 1.56
N VAL A 99 -2.73 8.39 0.40
CA VAL A 99 -1.42 8.89 -0.07
C VAL A 99 -1.39 10.42 -0.16
N LYS A 100 -2.46 11.05 -0.65
CA LYS A 100 -2.57 12.50 -0.68
C LYS A 100 -2.52 13.11 0.72
N ARG A 101 -3.34 12.62 1.65
CA ARG A 101 -3.32 13.05 3.06
C ARG A 101 -1.94 12.85 3.68
N GLN A 102 -1.29 11.72 3.37
CA GLN A 102 0.04 11.40 3.83
C GLN A 102 1.05 12.46 3.39
N LYS A 103 1.11 12.81 2.10
CA LYS A 103 2.06 13.82 1.62
C LYS A 103 1.75 15.25 2.12
N SER A 104 0.49 15.54 2.44
CA SER A 104 0.08 16.88 2.90
C SER A 104 0.16 17.10 4.41
N SER A 105 0.07 16.07 5.25
CA SER A 105 -0.05 16.24 6.71
C SER A 105 1.24 16.70 7.39
N GLY A 106 2.41 16.39 6.82
CA GLY A 106 3.71 16.66 7.45
C GLY A 106 3.96 15.85 8.74
N GLU A 107 3.02 14.99 9.15
CA GLU A 107 3.16 14.15 10.33
C GLU A 107 4.23 13.08 10.11
N PRO A 108 5.03 12.75 11.15
CA PRO A 108 6.01 11.69 11.08
C PRO A 108 5.29 10.35 10.88
N ARG A 109 5.88 9.51 10.03
CA ARG A 109 5.37 8.18 9.68
C ARG A 109 6.53 7.22 9.54
N PHE A 110 6.32 5.96 9.88
CA PHE A 110 7.34 4.94 9.70
C PHE A 110 7.25 4.30 8.31
N LEU A 111 6.05 3.84 7.91
CA LEU A 111 5.78 3.30 6.58
C LEU A 111 5.05 4.32 5.69
N ASN A 112 5.49 4.47 4.46
CA ASN A 112 4.74 5.06 3.37
C ASN A 112 3.78 4.06 2.75
N VAL A 113 2.66 4.57 2.27
CA VAL A 113 1.67 3.83 1.50
C VAL A 113 1.66 4.38 0.09
N GLU A 114 1.73 3.50 -0.90
CA GLU A 114 1.62 3.87 -2.31
C GLU A 114 0.71 2.89 -3.03
N ASN A 115 -0.07 3.39 -4.00
CA ASN A 115 -0.70 2.51 -4.97
C ASN A 115 0.39 1.92 -5.87
N SER A 116 0.35 0.60 -6.05
CA SER A 116 1.08 -0.04 -7.14
C SER A 116 0.50 0.41 -8.48
N LEU A 117 1.31 0.41 -9.53
CA LEU A 117 0.85 0.63 -10.90
C LEU A 117 0.33 -0.67 -11.54
N VAL A 118 0.09 -1.70 -10.72
CA VAL A 118 -0.37 -3.02 -11.15
C VAL A 118 -1.51 -3.49 -10.26
N GLY A 119 -2.67 -3.73 -10.86
CA GLY A 119 -3.83 -4.33 -10.21
C GLY A 119 -4.38 -3.48 -9.06
N VAL A 120 -4.89 -4.13 -8.01
CA VAL A 120 -5.30 -3.45 -6.76
C VAL A 120 -4.23 -3.72 -5.70
N GLU A 121 -3.01 -3.39 -6.10
CA GLU A 121 -1.73 -3.37 -5.38
C GLU A 121 -1.57 -2.23 -4.35
N VAL A 122 -1.33 -2.48 -3.05
CA VAL A 122 -0.74 -1.45 -2.16
C VAL A 122 0.69 -1.80 -1.80
N VAL A 123 1.61 -0.85 -1.94
CA VAL A 123 3.00 -0.96 -1.53
C VAL A 123 3.21 -0.23 -0.21
N LEU A 124 3.83 -0.91 0.75
CA LEU A 124 4.27 -0.35 2.01
C LEU A 124 5.79 -0.39 2.08
N SER A 125 6.42 0.76 2.34
CA SER A 125 7.89 0.85 2.46
C SER A 125 8.26 1.84 3.56
N VAL A 126 9.45 1.73 4.15
CA VAL A 126 9.91 2.76 5.10
C VAL A 126 9.90 4.15 4.46
N ASP A 127 9.40 5.15 5.18
CA ASP A 127 9.41 6.53 4.71
C ASP A 127 10.84 7.05 4.54
N LYS A 128 11.07 7.78 3.44
CA LYS A 128 12.39 8.33 3.12
C LYS A 128 12.82 9.37 4.14
N GLY A 129 11.90 10.22 4.60
CA GLY A 129 12.17 11.19 5.65
C GLY A 129 12.59 10.48 6.93
N PHE A 130 11.85 9.43 7.32
CA PHE A 130 12.15 8.63 8.49
C PHE A 130 13.52 7.94 8.40
N LEU A 131 13.84 7.33 7.26
CA LEU A 131 15.16 6.72 6.98
C LEU A 131 16.31 7.71 7.15
N ILE A 132 16.14 8.93 6.61
CA ILE A 132 17.16 9.99 6.65
C ILE A 132 17.33 10.54 8.07
N SER A 133 16.24 10.64 8.84
CA SER A 133 16.27 11.15 10.21
C SER A 133 16.85 10.17 11.23
N HIS A 134 16.87 8.86 10.94
CA HIS A 134 17.31 7.82 11.88
C HIS A 134 18.32 6.81 11.26
N PRO A 135 19.42 7.27 10.64
CA PRO A 135 20.34 6.41 9.89
C PRO A 135 20.97 5.30 10.74
N GLU A 136 21.16 5.53 12.04
CA GLU A 136 21.73 4.58 12.99
C GLU A 136 20.86 3.32 13.14
N LEU A 137 19.53 3.45 13.06
CA LEU A 137 18.60 2.33 13.16
C LEU A 137 18.81 1.35 12.00
N PHE A 138 18.88 1.90 10.79
CA PHE A 138 18.95 1.13 9.55
C PHE A 138 20.36 0.65 9.21
N SER A 139 21.39 1.21 9.87
CA SER A 139 22.77 0.71 9.78
C SER A 139 22.96 -0.66 10.44
N HIS A 140 22.09 -1.04 11.40
CA HIS A 140 22.21 -2.27 12.16
C HIS A 140 21.34 -3.39 11.55
N LYS A 141 21.95 -4.28 10.76
CA LYS A 141 21.23 -5.33 10.00
C LYS A 141 20.36 -6.24 10.86
N GLY A 142 20.86 -6.66 12.02
CA GLY A 142 20.11 -7.48 12.96
C GLY A 142 18.90 -6.76 13.55
N PHE A 143 18.99 -5.45 13.78
CA PHE A 143 17.84 -4.66 14.21
C PHE A 143 16.81 -4.53 13.08
N VAL A 144 17.26 -4.26 11.85
CA VAL A 144 16.37 -4.21 10.67
C VAL A 144 15.61 -5.52 10.50
N PHE A 145 16.28 -6.67 10.67
CA PHE A 145 15.62 -7.98 10.61
C PHE A 145 14.57 -8.17 11.72
N LEU A 146 14.89 -7.81 12.96
CA LEU A 146 13.93 -7.90 14.07
C LEU A 146 12.73 -6.98 13.83
N LEU A 147 12.97 -5.75 13.40
CA LEU A 147 11.94 -4.79 13.07
C LEU A 147 11.04 -5.34 11.95
N ASP A 148 11.63 -5.90 10.91
CA ASP A 148 10.92 -6.53 9.80
C ASP A 148 10.05 -7.72 10.23
N CYS A 149 10.51 -8.55 11.17
CA CYS A 149 9.68 -9.60 11.76
C CYS A 149 8.48 -9.02 12.55
N ILE A 150 8.72 -7.96 13.34
CA ILE A 150 7.67 -7.31 14.13
C ILE A 150 6.61 -6.71 13.21
N ILE A 151 7.03 -5.94 12.21
CA ILE A 151 6.13 -5.31 11.23
C ILE A 151 5.37 -6.38 10.43
N ALA A 152 6.04 -7.42 9.94
CA ALA A 152 5.40 -8.52 9.23
C ALA A 152 4.32 -9.21 10.07
N SER A 153 4.62 -9.52 11.33
CA SER A 153 3.66 -10.15 12.25
C SER A 153 2.47 -9.24 12.52
N MET A 154 2.72 -7.95 12.76
CA MET A 154 1.65 -6.98 13.00
C MET A 154 0.76 -6.79 11.76
N LEU A 155 1.34 -6.72 10.56
CA LEU A 155 0.58 -6.65 9.30
C LEU A 155 -0.24 -7.93 9.08
N GLY A 156 0.34 -9.10 9.36
CA GLY A 156 -0.37 -10.38 9.30
C GLY A 156 -1.55 -10.43 10.27
N GLN A 157 -1.36 -9.99 11.53
CA GLN A 157 -2.47 -9.88 12.49
C GLN A 157 -3.53 -8.87 12.03
N LEU A 158 -3.11 -7.77 11.41
CA LEU A 158 -4.00 -6.75 10.91
C LEU A 158 -4.92 -7.30 9.81
N MET A 159 -4.38 -8.15 8.92
CA MET A 159 -5.09 -8.76 7.79
C MET A 159 -5.73 -10.11 8.12
N LYS A 160 -5.62 -10.60 9.36
CA LYS A 160 -6.13 -11.91 9.74
C LYS A 160 -7.64 -12.03 9.48
N GLY A 161 -8.02 -13.01 8.67
CA GLY A 161 -9.42 -13.24 8.27
C GLY A 161 -9.89 -12.43 7.05
N GLU A 162 -9.04 -11.55 6.51
CA GLU A 162 -9.30 -10.85 5.26
C GLU A 162 -8.66 -11.59 4.07
N PRO A 163 -9.28 -11.55 2.88
CA PRO A 163 -8.70 -12.15 1.67
C PRO A 163 -7.59 -11.26 1.07
N VAL A 164 -6.68 -10.81 1.92
CA VAL A 164 -5.54 -9.94 1.56
C VAL A 164 -4.27 -10.76 1.66
N ARG A 165 -3.56 -10.88 0.55
CA ARG A 165 -2.24 -11.53 0.52
C ARG A 165 -1.16 -10.49 0.72
N ILE A 166 -0.23 -10.77 1.64
CA ILE A 166 0.96 -9.94 1.86
C ILE A 166 2.18 -10.65 1.28
N LEU A 167 2.94 -9.94 0.46
CA LEU A 167 4.21 -10.38 -0.10
C LEU A 167 5.33 -9.45 0.36
N SER A 168 6.51 -10.00 0.64
CA SER A 168 7.68 -9.20 1.04
C SER A 168 8.98 -9.80 0.53
N ASN A 169 9.48 -9.25 -0.56
CA ASN A 169 10.72 -9.70 -1.20
C ASN A 169 11.96 -9.04 -0.61
N GLU A 170 11.80 -7.86 0.01
CA GLU A 170 12.88 -7.07 0.60
C GLU A 170 12.50 -6.67 2.04
N PRO A 171 13.48 -6.49 2.95
CA PRO A 171 13.21 -6.04 4.32
C PRO A 171 12.40 -4.75 4.35
N LEU A 172 11.34 -4.72 5.18
CA LEU A 172 10.49 -3.55 5.38
C LEU A 172 9.81 -3.03 4.10
N LEU A 173 9.70 -3.86 3.07
CA LEU A 173 8.93 -3.63 1.85
C LEU A 173 7.85 -4.70 1.74
N TYR A 174 6.59 -4.28 1.77
CA TYR A 174 5.44 -5.17 1.70
C TYR A 174 4.52 -4.79 0.55
N ARG A 175 3.89 -5.79 -0.05
CA ARG A 175 2.87 -5.63 -1.08
C ARG A 175 1.61 -6.33 -0.62
N LEU A 176 0.51 -5.57 -0.56
CA LEU A 176 -0.79 -6.03 -0.12
C LEU A 176 -1.71 -6.10 -1.32
N ASP A 177 -2.17 -7.30 -1.65
CA ASP A 177 -3.16 -7.51 -2.71
C ASP A 177 -4.58 -7.29 -2.16
N LEU A 178 -5.22 -6.20 -2.59
CA LEU A 178 -6.57 -5.82 -2.19
C LEU A 178 -7.63 -6.19 -3.24
N GLN A 179 -7.30 -7.01 -4.25
CA GLN A 179 -8.23 -7.28 -5.36
C GLN A 179 -9.52 -7.99 -4.96
N ASN A 180 -9.55 -8.63 -3.79
CA ASN A 180 -10.65 -9.47 -3.30
C ASN A 180 -11.36 -8.90 -2.06
N ILE A 181 -11.09 -7.64 -1.70
CA ILE A 181 -11.84 -6.95 -0.63
C ILE A 181 -12.86 -5.96 -1.20
N THR A 182 -13.72 -5.42 -0.35
CA THR A 182 -14.63 -4.32 -0.71
C THR A 182 -14.04 -2.98 -0.31
N ALA A 183 -14.60 -1.90 -0.85
CA ALA A 183 -14.27 -0.52 -0.51
C ALA A 183 -14.47 -0.23 0.99
N GLU A 184 -15.56 -0.74 1.60
CA GLU A 184 -15.80 -0.55 3.04
C GLU A 184 -14.71 -1.21 3.88
N LYS A 185 -14.24 -2.39 3.46
CA LYS A 185 -13.10 -3.05 4.11
C LYS A 185 -11.81 -2.28 3.90
N ALA A 186 -11.57 -1.74 2.70
CA ALA A 186 -10.40 -0.92 2.41
C ALA A 186 -10.35 0.34 3.30
N GLU A 187 -11.48 1.02 3.53
CA GLU A 187 -11.57 2.15 4.47
C GLU A 187 -11.28 1.73 5.91
N ALA A 188 -11.81 0.59 6.35
CA ALA A 188 -11.51 0.07 7.68
C ALA A 188 -10.02 -0.28 7.86
N LEU A 189 -9.38 -0.83 6.83
CA LEU A 189 -7.96 -1.13 6.82
C LEU A 189 -7.11 0.14 6.83
N GLU A 190 -7.50 1.18 6.09
CA GLU A 190 -6.81 2.47 6.06
C GLU A 190 -6.70 3.10 7.45
N LYS A 191 -7.81 3.11 8.20
CA LYS A 191 -7.82 3.59 9.58
C LYS A 191 -6.90 2.78 10.49
N ARG A 192 -7.02 1.46 10.47
CA ARG A 192 -6.19 0.57 11.32
C ARG A 192 -4.71 0.68 10.96
N PHE A 193 -4.39 0.88 9.68
CA PHE A 193 -3.03 1.11 9.23
C PHE A 193 -2.47 2.44 9.74
N SER A 194 -3.26 3.52 9.71
CA SER A 194 -2.84 4.80 10.26
C SER A 194 -2.50 4.69 11.76
N GLU A 195 -3.36 4.02 12.53
CA GLU A 195 -3.12 3.76 13.96
C GLU A 195 -1.86 2.92 14.21
N PHE A 196 -1.64 1.90 13.37
CA PHE A 196 -0.44 1.08 13.40
C PHE A 196 0.82 1.93 13.17
N ASN A 197 0.80 2.79 12.16
CA ASN A 197 1.94 3.60 11.76
C ASN A 197 2.35 4.58 12.88
N SER A 198 1.37 5.26 13.48
CA SER A 198 1.60 6.15 14.63
C SER A 198 2.23 5.41 15.81
N LYS A 199 1.74 4.21 16.14
CA LYS A 199 2.31 3.39 17.22
C LYS A 199 3.78 3.04 16.96
N ILE A 200 4.15 2.66 15.73
CA ILE A 200 5.54 2.31 15.42
C ILE A 200 6.45 3.52 15.57
N VAL A 201 6.04 4.69 15.05
CA VAL A 201 6.79 5.95 15.19
C VAL A 201 7.08 6.25 16.66
N ASP A 202 6.08 6.10 17.54
CA ASP A 202 6.24 6.39 18.96
C ASP A 202 7.17 5.40 19.70
N MET A 203 7.29 4.15 19.21
CA MET A 203 7.97 3.08 19.92
C MET A 203 9.39 2.77 19.39
N ILE A 204 9.69 3.10 18.14
CA ILE A 204 10.86 2.55 17.43
C ILE A 204 12.21 2.93 18.06
N ASP A 205 12.36 4.16 18.57
CA ASP A 205 13.58 4.58 19.25
C ASP A 205 13.80 3.80 20.55
N GLY A 206 12.74 3.62 21.34
CA GLY A 206 12.77 2.81 22.55
C GLY A 206 13.08 1.35 22.24
N MET A 207 12.47 0.82 21.17
CA MET A 207 12.75 -0.52 20.66
C MET A 207 14.22 -0.69 20.27
N PHE A 208 14.83 0.29 19.61
CA PHE A 208 16.25 0.24 19.26
C PHE A 208 17.14 0.19 20.49
N VAL A 209 16.91 1.07 21.47
CA VAL A 209 17.70 1.08 22.71
C VAL A 209 17.64 -0.25 23.44
N LEU A 210 16.44 -0.85 23.54
CA LEU A 210 16.24 -2.14 24.21
C LEU A 210 16.84 -3.31 23.42
N MET A 211 16.70 -3.29 22.10
CA MET A 211 17.09 -4.42 21.26
C MET A 211 18.53 -4.37 20.78
N LYS A 212 19.23 -3.23 20.83
CA LYS A 212 20.59 -3.08 20.28
C LYS A 212 21.57 -4.18 20.74
N GLY A 213 21.53 -4.55 22.02
CA GLY A 213 22.38 -5.61 22.57
C GLY A 213 22.04 -7.01 22.07
N VAL A 214 20.78 -7.26 21.72
CA VAL A 214 20.31 -8.55 21.18
C VAL A 214 20.43 -8.58 19.65
N ALA A 215 20.21 -7.44 18.99
CA ALA A 215 20.28 -7.26 17.55
C ALA A 215 21.64 -7.67 16.98
N GLN A 216 22.73 -7.46 17.71
CA GLN A 216 24.07 -7.94 17.31
C GLN A 216 24.10 -9.46 17.08
N LYS A 217 23.35 -10.23 17.86
CA LYS A 217 23.26 -11.70 17.68
C LYS A 217 22.50 -12.09 16.41
N PHE A 218 21.70 -11.18 15.86
CA PHE A 218 20.91 -11.42 14.66
C PHE A 218 21.60 -11.03 13.36
N GLU A 219 22.71 -10.26 13.40
CA GLU A 219 23.40 -9.78 12.18
C GLU A 219 23.86 -10.89 11.24
N GLU A 220 24.24 -12.05 11.79
CA GLU A 220 24.67 -13.22 11.02
C GLU A 220 23.83 -14.47 11.33
N SER A 221 22.67 -14.29 11.96
CA SER A 221 21.81 -15.40 12.37
C SER A 221 21.26 -16.17 11.17
N ILE A 222 21.02 -17.46 11.37
CA ILE A 222 20.40 -18.34 10.37
C ILE A 222 19.01 -17.80 9.99
N LEU A 223 18.25 -17.28 10.95
CA LEU A 223 16.93 -16.69 10.70
C LEU A 223 17.00 -15.46 9.78
N GLN A 224 18.01 -14.60 9.96
CA GLN A 224 18.22 -13.46 9.08
C GLN A 224 18.58 -13.90 7.65
N LYS A 225 19.40 -14.96 7.52
CA LYS A 225 19.79 -15.53 6.22
C LYS A 225 18.65 -16.23 5.50
N HIS A 226 17.66 -16.70 6.26
CA HIS A 226 16.46 -17.38 5.76
C HIS A 226 15.18 -16.56 5.99
N ARG A 227 15.31 -15.24 5.86
CA ARG A 227 14.19 -14.29 5.97
C ARG A 227 13.00 -14.71 5.12
N GLU A 228 13.26 -15.20 3.91
CA GLU A 228 12.27 -15.68 2.94
C GLU A 228 11.42 -16.85 3.45
N SER A 229 11.87 -17.56 4.50
CA SER A 229 11.10 -18.61 5.16
C SER A 229 10.34 -18.10 6.39
N VAL A 230 10.82 -17.04 7.04
CA VAL A 230 10.24 -16.51 8.30
C VAL A 230 9.13 -15.50 8.01
N ILE A 231 9.40 -14.52 7.16
CA ILE A 231 8.50 -13.38 6.92
C ILE A 231 7.14 -13.81 6.35
N PRO A 232 7.05 -14.75 5.38
CA PRO A 232 5.75 -15.20 4.88
C PRO A 232 4.86 -15.79 5.97
N ILE A 233 5.41 -16.57 6.91
CA ILE A 233 4.66 -17.17 8.02
C ILE A 233 4.05 -16.07 8.91
N LEU A 234 4.83 -15.03 9.22
CA LEU A 234 4.35 -13.90 10.01
C LEU A 234 3.27 -13.10 9.26
N CYS A 235 3.45 -12.92 7.96
CA CYS A 235 2.48 -12.28 7.07
C CYS A 235 1.16 -13.05 6.93
N GLU A 236 1.13 -14.35 7.21
CA GLU A 236 -0.11 -15.16 7.28
C GLU A 236 -0.92 -14.93 8.56
N GLY A 237 -0.43 -14.09 9.48
CA GLY A 237 -1.11 -13.80 10.74
C GLY A 237 -0.75 -14.75 11.87
N VAL A 238 0.47 -15.29 11.85
CA VAL A 238 1.12 -15.90 13.01
C VAL A 238 1.73 -14.80 13.88
N GLU A 239 1.50 -14.87 15.19
CA GLU A 239 2.13 -13.95 16.14
C GLU A 239 3.61 -14.31 16.29
N LEU A 240 4.48 -13.29 16.32
CA LEU A 240 5.92 -13.49 16.48
C LEU A 240 6.25 -14.26 17.77
N SER A 241 5.52 -13.99 18.86
CA SER A 241 5.61 -14.72 20.12
C SER A 241 5.34 -16.22 19.94
N SER A 242 4.26 -16.59 19.25
CA SER A 242 3.92 -17.99 18.99
C SER A 242 4.99 -18.71 18.18
N LEU A 243 5.54 -18.06 17.15
CA LEU A 243 6.65 -18.62 16.38
C LEU A 243 7.89 -18.86 17.25
N VAL A 244 8.21 -17.92 18.14
CA VAL A 244 9.33 -18.06 19.09
C VAL A 244 9.08 -19.21 20.07
N ASP A 245 7.88 -19.34 20.60
CA ASP A 245 7.51 -20.41 21.53
C ASP A 245 7.65 -21.80 20.87
N GLU A 246 7.18 -21.95 19.63
CA GLU A 246 7.32 -23.21 18.87
C GLU A 246 8.80 -23.59 18.64
N LEU A 247 9.64 -22.61 18.31
CA LEU A 247 11.09 -22.84 18.15
C LEU A 247 11.75 -23.26 19.48
N GLN A 248 11.34 -22.67 20.61
CA GLN A 248 11.83 -23.07 21.93
C GLN A 248 11.37 -24.48 22.32
N MET A 249 10.13 -24.85 22.00
CA MET A 249 9.64 -26.22 22.23
C MET A 249 10.47 -27.24 21.45
N LEU A 250 10.80 -26.93 20.19
CA LEU A 250 11.65 -27.78 19.34
C LEU A 250 13.07 -27.90 19.90
N GLU A 251 13.68 -26.79 20.33
CA GLU A 251 14.99 -26.81 21.00
C GLU A 251 14.98 -27.70 22.26
N ASN A 252 13.96 -27.55 23.10
CA ASN A 252 13.82 -28.33 24.33
C ASN A 252 13.64 -29.83 24.04
N ALA A 253 12.88 -30.19 23.00
CA ALA A 253 12.73 -31.57 22.57
C ALA A 253 14.07 -32.17 22.10
N LEU A 254 14.82 -31.45 21.27
CA LEU A 254 16.14 -31.88 20.78
C LEU A 254 17.14 -32.10 21.92
N LYS A 255 17.21 -31.15 22.87
CA LYS A 255 18.03 -31.28 24.09
C LYS A 255 17.62 -32.50 24.92
N GLY A 256 16.31 -32.75 25.05
CA GLY A 256 15.77 -33.93 25.74
C GLY A 256 16.18 -35.25 25.09
N MET A 257 16.40 -35.26 23.77
CA MET A 257 16.87 -36.42 23.01
C MET A 257 18.40 -36.61 23.07
N LYS A 258 19.13 -35.70 23.74
CA LYS A 258 20.62 -35.67 23.78
C LYS A 258 21.26 -35.64 22.38
N LEU A 259 20.60 -34.98 21.43
CA LEU A 259 21.16 -34.64 20.12
C LEU A 259 21.91 -33.30 20.19
#